data_AF-A0A7C7A7B5-F1
#
_entry.id   AF-A0A7C7A7B5-F1
#
_cell.length_a   1.000
_cell.length_b   1.000
_cell.length_c   1.000
_cell.angle_alpha   90.00
_cell.angle_beta   90.00
_cell.angle_gamma   90.00
#
_symmetry.space_group_name_H-M   'P 1'
#
loop_
_entity.id
_entity.type
_entity.pdbx_description
1 polymer ?
#
loop_
_entity_poly.entity_id
_entity_poly.type
_entity_poly.pdbx_seq_one_letter_code
_entity_poly.pdbx_strand_id
1 'polypeptide(L)' 'AKEKVKREVKYICLECNTEELIPEDIVRIFDISDDGDIEEPPCFRCENCGVPMVPEDYTGVDGIHYTIDDYR' A
#
# COMPACT_ATOMS: atom_id res chain seq x y z
N ALA A 1 -9.30 -17.49 21.67
CA ALA A 1 -8.30 -16.99 20.71
C ALA A 1 -8.86 -15.71 20.12
N LYS A 2 -8.14 -14.59 20.15
CA LYS A 2 -8.63 -13.36 19.52
C LYS A 2 -8.48 -13.55 18.01
N GLU A 3 -9.59 -13.51 17.27
CA GLU A 3 -9.56 -13.40 15.81
C GLU A 3 -8.66 -12.22 15.46
N LYS A 4 -7.55 -12.50 14.77
CA LYS A 4 -6.77 -11.44 14.15
C LYS A 4 -7.67 -10.87 13.06
N VAL A 5 -8.21 -9.68 13.29
CA VAL A 5 -8.86 -8.89 12.23
C VAL A 5 -7.82 -8.79 11.12
N LYS A 6 -8.07 -9.46 9.98
CA LYS A 6 -7.25 -9.30 8.79
C LYS A 6 -7.52 -7.89 8.31
N ARG A 7 -6.61 -6.97 8.62
CA ARG A 7 -6.66 -5.62 8.09
C ARG A 7 -6.10 -5.67 6.68
N GLU A 8 -6.80 -5.04 5.76
CA GLU A 8 -6.47 -5.00 4.34
C GLU A 8 -6.34 -3.53 3.97
N VAL A 9 -5.33 -3.22 3.16
CA VAL A 9 -5.07 -1.89 2.62
C VAL A 9 -5.49 -1.93 1.17
N LYS A 10 -6.33 -0.97 0.77
CA LYS A 10 -6.71 -0.85 -0.63
C LYS A 10 -5.59 -0.16 -1.40
N TYR A 11 -5.18 -0.78 -2.49
CA TYR A 11 -4.24 -0.23 -3.45
C TYR A 11 -4.97 0.11 -4.74
N ILE A 12 -4.61 1.24 -5.34
CA ILE A 12 -5.25 1.75 -6.55
C ILE A 12 -4.18 2.01 -7.60
N CYS A 13 -4.41 1.49 -8.81
CA CYS A 13 -3.58 1.79 -9.96
C CYS A 13 -3.88 3.20 -10.48
N LEU A 14 -2.86 4.04 -10.59
CA LEU A 14 -3.00 5.43 -11.04
C LEU A 14 -3.35 5.55 -12.54
N GLU A 15 -3.11 4.51 -13.33
CA GLU A 15 -3.39 4.52 -14.77
C GLU A 15 -4.77 3.94 -15.12
N CYS A 16 -5.05 2.71 -14.66
CA CYS A 16 -6.28 2.00 -15.04
C CYS A 16 -7.35 1.96 -13.95
N ASN A 17 -7.11 2.56 -12.77
CA ASN A 17 -8.02 2.59 -11.62
C ASN A 17 -8.45 1.21 -11.12
N THR A 18 -7.66 0.16 -11.39
CA THR A 18 -7.87 -1.15 -10.77
C THR A 18 -7.62 -1.03 -9.27
N GLU A 19 -8.50 -1.63 -8.47
CA GLU A 19 -8.39 -1.67 -7.01
C GLU A 19 -8.00 -3.09 -6.57
N GLU A 20 -7.00 -3.20 -5.70
CA GLU A 20 -6.53 -4.46 -5.14
C GLU A 20 -6.48 -4.36 -3.62
N LEU A 21 -6.91 -5.41 -2.91
CA LEU A 21 -6.83 -5.49 -1.46
C LEU A 21 -5.57 -6.26 -1.07
N ILE A 22 -4.60 -5.55 -0.50
CA ILE A 22 -3.35 -6.15 -0.03
C ILE A 22 -3.44 -6.30 1.50
N PRO A 23 -3.13 -7.46 2.09
CA PRO A 23 -3.12 -7.61 3.55
C PRO A 23 -2.12 -6.65 4.22
N GLU A 24 -2.54 -5.94 5.28
CA GLU A 24 -1.69 -4.96 5.99
C GLU A 24 -0.40 -5.59 6.52
N ASP A 25 -0.44 -6.85 6.97
CA ASP A 25 0.78 -7.57 7.39
C ASP A 25 1.80 -7.65 6.25
N ILE A 26 1.36 -7.84 5.00
CA ILE A 26 2.24 -7.88 3.83
C ILE A 26 2.78 -6.48 3.56
N VAL A 27 1.91 -5.47 3.51
CA VAL A 27 2.32 -4.06 3.31
C VAL A 27 3.39 -3.65 4.33
N ARG A 28 3.14 -3.92 5.63
CA ARG A 28 4.10 -3.63 6.70
C ARG A 28 5.42 -4.37 6.57
N ILE A 29 5.40 -5.63 6.12
CA ILE A 29 6.66 -6.37 5.91
C ILE A 29 7.48 -5.69 4.82
N PHE A 30 6.86 -5.25 3.73
CA PHE A 30 7.55 -4.50 2.68
C PHE A 30 8.03 -3.15 3.18
N ASP A 31 7.21 -2.41 3.92
CA ASP A 31 7.56 -1.12 4.54
C ASP A 31 8.79 -1.21 5.46
N ILE A 32 8.88 -2.27 6.27
CA ILE A 32 10.04 -2.51 7.16
C ILE A 32 11.28 -2.95 6.37
N SER A 33 11.08 -3.66 5.27
CA SER A 33 12.16 -4.24 4.47
C SER A 33 12.69 -3.29 3.41
N ASP A 34 12.00 -2.18 3.17
CA ASP A 34 12.44 -1.16 2.23
C ASP A 34 13.49 -0.28 2.92
N ASP A 35 14.76 -0.42 2.51
CA ASP A 35 15.83 0.53 2.87
C ASP A 35 15.72 1.85 2.07
N GLY A 36 14.61 2.05 1.36
CA GLY A 36 14.30 3.19 0.52
C GLY A 36 13.86 4.45 1.27
N ASP A 37 13.15 5.32 0.56
CA ASP A 37 12.70 6.60 1.10
C ASP A 37 11.47 6.37 1.99
N ILE A 38 11.56 6.77 3.25
CA ILE A 38 10.45 6.68 4.21
C ILE A 38 9.28 7.61 3.82
N GLU A 39 9.46 8.54 2.88
CA GLU A 39 8.39 9.41 2.40
C GLU A 39 7.52 8.74 1.31
N GLU A 40 7.91 7.57 0.79
CA GLU A 40 7.15 6.82 -0.20
C GLU A 40 6.59 5.51 0.39
N PRO A 41 5.30 5.19 0.18
CA PRO A 41 4.73 3.94 0.63
C PRO A 41 5.20 2.77 -0.25
N PRO A 42 5.13 1.52 0.28
CA PRO A 42 5.35 0.32 -0.53
C PRO A 42 4.42 0.29 -1.74
N CYS A 43 4.98 0.20 -2.94
CA CYS A 43 4.24 0.13 -4.20
C CYS A 43 4.14 -1.30 -4.74
N PHE A 44 2.98 -1.67 -5.27
CA PHE A 44 2.75 -2.97 -5.94
C PHE A 44 2.56 -2.78 -7.45
N ARG A 45 2.87 -3.81 -8.26
CA ARG A 45 2.55 -3.76 -9.70
C ARG A 45 1.12 -4.18 -9.93
N CYS A 46 0.37 -3.36 -10.65
CA CYS A 46 -0.98 -3.71 -11.10
C CYS A 46 -0.96 -4.95 -11.99
N GLU A 47 -1.79 -5.95 -11.68
CA GLU A 47 -1.88 -7.16 -12.50
C GLU A 47 -2.47 -6.90 -13.90
N ASN A 48 -3.24 -5.83 -14.06
CA ASN A 48 -3.90 -5.50 -15.32
C ASN A 48 -3.01 -4.75 -16.32
N CYS A 49 -2.28 -3.71 -15.88
CA CYS A 49 -1.44 -2.88 -16.77
C CYS A 49 0.06 -2.87 -16.42
N GLY A 50 0.47 -3.46 -15.29
CA GLY A 50 1.88 -3.55 -14.89
C GLY A 50 2.48 -2.26 -14.31
N VAL A 51 1.70 -1.18 -14.24
CA VAL A 51 2.06 0.12 -13.64
C VAL A 51 1.98 0.04 -12.10
N PRO A 52 2.76 0.86 -11.35
CA PRO A 52 2.66 0.91 -9.90
C PRO A 52 1.26 1.26 -9.38
N MET A 53 0.93 0.69 -8.23
CA MET A 53 -0.25 0.97 -7.44
C MET A 53 0.19 1.57 -6.10
N VAL A 54 -0.57 2.55 -5.64
CA VAL A 54 -0.35 3.26 -4.37
C VAL A 54 -1.51 2.95 -3.41
N PRO A 55 -1.29 3.02 -2.08
CA PRO A 55 -2.38 2.83 -1.13
C PRO A 55 -3.40 3.98 -1.22
N GLU A 56 -4.68 3.67 -1.01
CA GLU A 56 -5.76 4.65 -0.87
C GLU A 56 -5.59 5.46 0.42
N ASP A 57 -5.36 4.75 1.53
CA ASP A 57 -5.18 5.26 2.89
C ASP A 57 -4.32 4.26 3.67
N TYR A 58 -3.10 4.65 4.07
CA TYR A 58 -2.19 3.79 4.82
C TYR A 58 -1.29 4.62 5.76
N THR A 59 -1.08 4.13 6.98
CA THR A 59 -0.04 4.68 7.88
C THR A 59 1.12 3.70 7.97
N GLY A 60 2.28 4.14 7.51
CA GLY A 60 3.53 3.40 7.52
C GLY A 60 4.07 3.10 8.92
N VAL A 61 5.09 2.25 8.98
CA VAL A 61 5.73 1.84 10.23
C VAL A 61 6.44 2.99 10.94
N ASP A 62 6.90 4.00 10.20
CA ASP A 62 7.48 5.24 10.71
C ASP A 62 6.43 6.28 11.16
N GLY A 63 5.14 5.96 11.01
CA GLY A 63 4.02 6.82 11.39
C GLY A 63 3.63 7.86 10.35
N ILE A 64 4.23 7.81 9.16
CA ILE A 64 3.86 8.66 8.01
C ILE A 64 2.55 8.14 7.43
N HIS A 65 1.64 9.07 7.10
CA HIS A 65 0.34 8.74 6.55
C HIS A 65 0.31 9.09 5.07
N TYR A 66 0.06 8.08 4.25
CA TYR A 66 0.04 8.17 2.80
C TYR A 66 -1.39 8.10 2.30
N THR A 67 -1.75 9.00 1.40
CA THR A 67 -3.06 9.03 0.76
C THR A 67 -2.90 9.01 -0.75
N ILE A 68 -3.88 8.46 -1.46
CA ILE A 68 -3.88 8.50 -2.92
C ILE A 68 -3.90 9.93 -3.49
N ASP A 69 -4.43 10.89 -2.75
CA ASP A 69 -4.45 12.30 -3.14
C ASP A 69 -3.05 12.89 -3.30
N ASP A 70 -2.02 12.34 -2.63
CA ASP A 70 -0.62 12.75 -2.83
C ASP A 70 -0.09 12.39 -4.24
N TYR A 71 -0.78 11.50 -4.95
CA TYR A 71 -0.36 10.94 -6.24
C TYR A 71 -1.29 11.28 -7.42
N ARG A 72 -2.34 12.08 -7.21
CA ARG A 72 -3.33 12.49 -8.21
C ARG A 72 -3.19 13.94 -8.64
#